data_AF-A0A5E4V011-F1
#
_entry.id   AF-A0A5E4V011-F1
#
_cell.length_a   1.000
_cell.length_b   1.000
_cell.length_c   1.000
_cell.angle_alpha   90.00
_cell.angle_beta   90.00
_cell.angle_gamma   90.00
#
_symmetry.space_group_name_H-M   'P 1'
#
loop_
_entity.id
_entity.type
_entity.pdbx_description
1 polymer ?
#
loop_
_entity_poly.entity_id
_entity_poly.type
_entity_poly.pdbx_seq_one_letter_code
_entity_poly.pdbx_strand_id
1 'polypeptide(L)'
;MKSENHQRKAERIEKSLSRLGDEDWEMKIEAAMLAGTHWANYALHRRGVTPDSEDIVHNSMLVVNMLRKYSLAEGELLSALTEIEELRPLYVRGDVPDGARAATRALELLHSIRALARRAL
;
A
#
# COMPACT_ATOMS: atom_id res chain seq x y z
N MET A 1 4.72 13.07 -5.73
CA MET A 1 4.02 14.21 -5.09
C MET A 1 4.77 14.55 -3.79
N LYS A 2 4.59 15.72 -3.14
CA LYS A 2 5.27 15.97 -1.85
C LYS A 2 4.91 14.91 -0.79
N SER A 3 5.86 14.51 0.04
CA SER A 3 5.66 13.47 1.06
C SER A 3 4.40 13.70 1.92
N GLU A 4 4.18 14.92 2.41
CA GLU A 4 3.04 15.28 3.26
C GLU A 4 1.69 15.13 2.55
N ASN A 5 1.67 15.26 1.21
CA ASN A 5 0.46 15.04 0.44
C ASN A 5 0.16 13.53 0.30
N HIS A 6 1.19 12.68 0.21
CA HIS A 6 1.01 11.22 0.26
C HIS A 6 0.41 10.79 1.59
N GLN A 7 0.98 11.27 2.71
CA GLN A 7 0.42 11.01 4.05
C GLN A 7 -1.05 11.40 4.13
N ARG A 8 -1.39 12.66 3.79
CA ARG A 8 -2.77 13.15 3.85
C ARG A 8 -3.73 12.32 2.99
N LYS A 9 -3.27 11.85 1.83
CA LYS A 9 -4.11 11.04 0.94
C LYS A 9 -4.31 9.63 1.48
N ALA A 10 -3.28 8.99 2.03
CA ALA A 10 -3.39 7.70 2.69
C ALA A 10 -4.38 7.76 3.88
N GLU A 11 -4.23 8.75 4.76
CA GLU A 11 -5.09 8.95 5.93
C GLU A 11 -6.56 9.21 5.53
N ARG A 12 -6.78 9.96 4.45
CA ARG A 12 -8.13 10.19 3.93
C ARG A 12 -8.76 8.91 3.38
N ILE A 13 -7.99 8.05 2.70
CA ILE A 13 -8.48 6.76 2.19
C ILE A 13 -8.83 5.85 3.37
N GLU A 14 -7.95 5.74 4.37
CA GLU A 14 -8.21 4.95 5.58
C GLU A 14 -9.46 5.42 6.33
N LYS A 15 -9.70 6.73 6.39
CA LYS A 15 -10.93 7.29 6.98
C LYS A 15 -12.19 6.91 6.18
N SER A 16 -12.10 6.80 4.87
CA SER A 16 -13.21 6.30 4.05
C SER A 16 -13.40 4.80 4.21
N LEU A 17 -12.29 4.06 4.32
CA LEU A 17 -12.26 2.61 4.53
C LEU A 17 -13.01 2.21 5.80
N SER A 18 -12.94 2.99 6.87
CA SER A 18 -13.66 2.70 8.12
C SER A 18 -15.19 2.76 8.01
N ARG A 19 -15.74 3.10 6.85
CA ARG A 19 -17.19 3.10 6.57
C ARG A 19 -17.66 1.82 5.88
N LEU A 20 -16.75 0.96 5.47
CA LEU A 20 -17.06 -0.27 4.72
C LEU A 20 -17.44 -1.41 5.66
N GLY A 21 -18.47 -2.17 5.26
CA GLY A 21 -18.94 -3.38 5.94
C GLY A 21 -18.13 -4.61 5.56
N ASP A 22 -18.45 -5.76 6.15
CA ASP A 22 -17.72 -7.02 5.94
C ASP A 22 -17.86 -7.58 4.53
N GLU A 23 -19.00 -7.32 3.89
CA GLU A 23 -19.30 -7.71 2.50
C GLU A 23 -18.56 -6.83 1.46
N ASP A 24 -17.98 -5.70 1.87
CA ASP A 24 -17.26 -4.79 0.95
C ASP A 24 -15.78 -5.20 0.76
N TRP A 25 -15.49 -6.51 0.72
CA TRP A 25 -14.11 -7.02 0.73
C TRP A 25 -13.28 -6.51 -0.46
N GLU A 26 -13.86 -6.46 -1.66
CA GLU A 26 -13.18 -5.95 -2.86
C GLU A 26 -12.71 -4.51 -2.65
N MET A 27 -13.62 -3.68 -2.12
CA MET A 27 -13.35 -2.27 -1.84
C MET A 27 -12.34 -2.09 -0.71
N LYS A 28 -12.38 -2.94 0.33
CA LYS A 28 -11.38 -2.95 1.42
C LYS A 28 -9.97 -3.27 0.88
N ILE A 29 -9.84 -4.28 0.02
CA ILE A 29 -8.56 -4.66 -0.58
C ILE A 29 -8.03 -3.56 -1.51
N GLU A 30 -8.87 -2.99 -2.38
CA GLU A 30 -8.47 -1.89 -3.27
C GLU A 30 -8.09 -0.62 -2.50
N ALA A 31 -8.86 -0.27 -1.47
CA ALA A 31 -8.54 0.87 -0.62
C ALA A 31 -7.23 0.65 0.16
N ALA A 32 -6.97 -0.57 0.63
CA ALA A 32 -5.70 -0.93 1.26
C ALA A 32 -4.52 -0.80 0.30
N MET A 33 -4.67 -1.24 -0.96
CA MET A 33 -3.65 -1.04 -1.99
C MET A 33 -3.36 0.44 -2.21
N LEU A 34 -4.41 1.25 -2.43
CA LEU A 34 -4.25 2.69 -2.69
C LEU A 34 -3.62 3.44 -1.52
N ALA A 35 -4.08 3.19 -0.30
CA ALA A 35 -3.50 3.79 0.90
C ALA A 35 -2.06 3.31 1.14
N GLY A 36 -1.80 2.02 0.96
CA GLY A 36 -0.48 1.40 1.09
C GLY A 36 0.55 2.00 0.13
N THR A 37 0.18 2.18 -1.15
CA THR A 37 1.03 2.86 -2.14
C THR A 37 1.34 4.30 -1.73
N HIS A 38 0.38 5.02 -1.16
CA HIS A 38 0.65 6.37 -0.66
C HIS A 38 1.59 6.35 0.56
N TRP A 39 1.46 5.43 1.50
CA TRP A 39 2.40 5.28 2.60
C TRP A 39 3.81 4.88 2.16
N ALA A 40 3.93 4.01 1.17
CA ALA A 40 5.22 3.62 0.58
C ALA A 40 5.95 4.83 -0.03
N ASN A 41 5.23 5.60 -0.85
CA ASN A 41 5.78 6.83 -1.42
C ASN A 41 6.16 7.84 -0.34
N TYR A 42 5.31 8.03 0.67
CA TYR A 42 5.65 8.88 1.82
C TYR A 42 7.00 8.47 2.44
N ALA A 43 7.19 7.19 2.75
CA ALA A 43 8.42 6.69 3.36
C ALA A 43 9.65 6.90 2.45
N LEU A 44 9.54 6.57 1.16
CA LEU A 44 10.62 6.72 0.19
C LEU A 44 11.03 8.19 -0.01
N HIS A 45 10.07 9.11 -0.10
CA HIS A 45 10.35 10.55 -0.19
C HIS A 45 10.98 11.07 1.10
N ARG A 46 10.46 10.68 2.27
CA ARG A 46 10.98 11.10 3.57
C ARG A 46 12.44 10.70 3.78
N ARG A 47 12.84 9.54 3.25
CA ARG A 47 14.23 9.07 3.25
C ARG A 47 15.11 9.64 2.13
N GLY A 48 14.56 10.48 1.25
CA GLY A 48 15.27 11.02 0.09
C GLY A 48 15.63 9.95 -0.96
N VAL A 49 14.97 8.79 -0.94
CA VAL A 49 15.21 7.71 -1.91
C VAL A 49 14.64 8.07 -3.28
N THR A 50 13.49 8.75 -3.30
CA THR A 50 12.82 9.25 -4.50
C THR A 50 12.59 10.77 -4.42
N PRO A 51 12.78 11.52 -5.52
CA PRO A 51 12.39 12.92 -5.59
C PRO A 51 10.86 13.09 -5.59
N ASP A 52 10.35 14.28 -5.26
CA ASP A 52 8.91 14.60 -5.28
C ASP A 52 8.23 14.36 -6.63
N SER A 53 8.99 14.28 -7.72
CA SER A 53 8.51 14.01 -9.08
C SER A 53 8.35 12.51 -9.39
N GLU A 54 8.74 11.61 -8.49
CA GLU A 54 8.80 10.18 -8.73
C GLU A 54 8.01 9.39 -7.67
N ASP A 55 6.89 8.82 -8.10
CA ASP A 55 6.01 8.01 -7.26
C ASP A 55 5.95 6.57 -7.79
N ILE A 56 5.96 5.59 -6.90
CA ILE A 56 5.60 4.21 -7.23
C ILE A 56 4.08 4.10 -7.34
N VAL A 57 3.61 3.28 -8.28
CA VAL A 57 2.17 2.99 -8.50
C VAL A 57 1.86 1.54 -8.09
N HIS A 58 2.65 0.60 -8.62
CA HIS A 58 2.60 -0.83 -8.37
C HIS A 58 4.03 -1.37 -8.26
N ASN A 59 4.27 -2.30 -7.34
CA ASN A 59 5.59 -2.91 -7.23
C ASN A 59 5.90 -3.77 -8.47
N SER A 60 4.88 -4.43 -9.03
CA SER A 60 5.00 -5.24 -10.25
C SER A 60 5.39 -4.43 -11.50
N MET A 61 5.19 -3.10 -11.48
CA MET A 61 5.53 -2.21 -12.59
C MET A 61 6.92 -1.56 -12.45
N LEU A 62 7.63 -1.79 -11.34
CA LEU A 62 8.97 -1.26 -11.14
C LEU A 62 9.98 -2.05 -11.96
N VAL A 63 10.89 -1.32 -12.63
CA VAL A 63 12.09 -1.96 -13.20
C VAL A 63 12.96 -2.52 -12.07
N VAL A 64 13.64 -3.64 -12.34
CA VAL A 64 14.36 -4.43 -11.33
C VAL A 64 15.32 -3.59 -10.47
N ASN A 65 16.04 -2.64 -11.09
CA ASN A 65 16.97 -1.79 -10.36
C ASN A 65 16.28 -0.82 -9.39
N MET A 66 15.09 -0.31 -9.74
CA MET A 66 14.30 0.53 -8.84
C MET A 66 13.75 -0.27 -7.68
N LEU A 67 13.18 -1.45 -7.95
CA LEU A 67 12.70 -2.34 -6.89
C LEU A 67 13.83 -2.67 -5.92
N ARG A 68 15.02 -3.05 -6.40
CA ARG A 68 16.19 -3.31 -5.55
C ARG A 68 16.58 -2.09 -4.71
N LYS A 69 16.68 -0.91 -5.32
CA LYS A 69 16.99 0.35 -4.62
C LYS A 69 15.99 0.62 -3.50
N TYR A 70 14.70 0.44 -3.77
CA TYR A 70 13.64 0.73 -2.80
C TYR A 70 13.57 -0.33 -1.70
N SER A 71 13.77 -1.61 -2.04
CA SER A 71 13.83 -2.69 -1.06
C SER A 71 15.01 -2.58 -0.09
N LEU A 72 16.12 -1.97 -0.50
CA LEU A 72 17.23 -1.67 0.42
C LEU A 72 16.85 -0.62 1.48
N ALA A 73 15.94 0.30 1.15
CA ALA A 73 15.51 1.36 2.07
C ALA A 73 14.29 0.96 2.91
N GLU A 74 13.31 0.28 2.30
CA GLU A 74 11.98 0.03 2.86
C GLU A 74 11.48 -1.39 2.51
N GLY A 75 12.36 -2.39 2.61
CA GLY A 75 12.08 -3.77 2.17
C GLY A 75 10.85 -4.42 2.79
N GLU A 76 10.70 -4.31 4.12
CA GLU A 76 9.52 -4.86 4.83
C GLU A 76 8.22 -4.21 4.36
N LEU A 77 8.25 -2.88 4.18
CA LEU A 77 7.10 -2.11 3.71
C LEU A 77 6.70 -2.54 2.30
N LEU A 78 7.67 -2.62 1.39
CA LEU A 78 7.40 -3.03 0.00
C LEU A 78 6.96 -4.48 -0.09
N SER A 79 7.49 -5.37 0.75
CA SER A 79 7.03 -6.76 0.82
C SER A 79 5.55 -6.82 1.22
N ALA A 80 5.14 -6.06 2.23
CA ALA A 80 3.74 -6.01 2.64
C ALA A 80 2.84 -5.41 1.53
N LEU A 81 3.32 -4.40 0.81
CA LEU A 81 2.58 -3.81 -0.31
C LEU A 81 2.41 -4.80 -1.47
N THR A 82 3.47 -5.56 -1.79
CA THR A 82 3.41 -6.63 -2.80
C THR A 82 2.36 -7.67 -2.42
N GLU A 83 2.30 -8.08 -1.15
CA GLU A 83 1.31 -9.06 -0.71
C GLU A 83 -0.13 -8.53 -0.89
N ILE A 84 -0.40 -7.26 -0.59
CA ILE A 84 -1.71 -6.65 -0.90
C ILE A 84 -1.98 -6.68 -2.42
N GLU A 85 -0.97 -6.37 -3.24
CA GLU A 85 -1.09 -6.37 -4.69
C GLU A 85 -1.45 -7.76 -5.25
N GLU A 86 -0.85 -8.81 -4.69
CA GLU A 86 -1.07 -10.22 -5.06
C GLU A 86 -2.46 -10.75 -4.66
N LEU A 87 -3.12 -10.16 -3.67
CA LEU A 87 -4.50 -10.52 -3.33
C LEU A 87 -5.51 -10.06 -4.40
N ARG A 88 -5.23 -8.95 -5.10
CA ARG A 88 -6.23 -8.30 -5.97
C ARG A 88 -6.69 -9.14 -7.16
N PRO A 89 -5.82 -9.85 -7.91
CA PRO A 89 -6.27 -10.65 -9.06
C PRO A 89 -7.30 -11.72 -8.69
N LEU A 90 -7.15 -12.35 -7.52
CA LEU A 90 -8.05 -13.42 -7.06
C LEU A 90 -9.30 -12.87 -6.38
N TYR A 91 -9.15 -11.93 -5.45
CA TYR A 91 -10.24 -11.53 -4.54
C TYR A 91 -10.97 -10.24 -4.91
N VAL A 92 -10.45 -9.46 -5.87
CA VAL A 92 -11.11 -8.25 -6.39
C VAL A 92 -11.60 -8.45 -7.82
N ARG A 93 -10.83 -9.18 -8.64
CA ARG A 93 -11.16 -9.40 -10.06
C ARG A 93 -11.56 -10.84 -10.38
N GLY A 94 -11.41 -11.73 -9.40
CA GLY A 94 -11.75 -13.14 -9.52
C GLY A 94 -12.94 -13.51 -8.66
N ASP A 95 -13.36 -14.76 -8.78
CA ASP A 95 -14.53 -15.32 -8.10
C ASP A 95 -14.07 -16.52 -7.24
N VAL A 96 -13.18 -16.23 -6.28
CA VAL A 96 -12.73 -17.24 -5.31
C VAL A 96 -13.42 -17.00 -3.96
N PRO A 97 -13.70 -18.07 -3.19
CA PRO A 97 -14.25 -17.92 -1.84
C PRO A 97 -13.25 -17.21 -0.91
N ASP A 98 -13.71 -16.87 0.30
CA ASP A 98 -12.89 -16.28 1.38
C ASP A 98 -12.43 -14.82 1.18
N GLY A 99 -13.15 -14.03 0.37
CA GLY A 99 -12.89 -12.59 0.18
C GLY A 99 -12.77 -11.80 1.49
N ALA A 100 -13.64 -12.08 2.47
CA ALA A 100 -13.58 -11.44 3.79
C ALA A 100 -12.25 -11.70 4.53
N ARG A 101 -11.70 -12.92 4.46
CA ARG A 101 -10.40 -13.26 5.06
C ARG A 101 -9.26 -12.53 4.35
N ALA A 102 -9.32 -12.46 3.01
CA ALA A 102 -8.35 -11.71 2.22
C ALA A 102 -8.39 -10.20 2.54
N ALA A 103 -9.59 -9.63 2.73
CA ALA A 103 -9.74 -8.24 3.15
C ALA A 103 -9.15 -8.00 4.55
N THR A 104 -9.42 -8.86 5.54
CA THR A 104 -8.78 -8.76 6.87
C THR A 104 -7.25 -8.74 6.75
N ARG A 105 -6.69 -9.66 5.95
CA ARG A 105 -5.24 -9.70 5.71
C ARG A 105 -4.72 -8.41 5.07
N ALA A 106 -5.41 -7.88 4.07
CA ALA A 106 -5.02 -6.62 3.43
C ALA A 106 -5.01 -5.44 4.41
N LEU A 107 -5.96 -5.39 5.36
CA LEU A 107 -6.02 -4.35 6.38
C LEU A 107 -4.91 -4.48 7.44
N GLU A 108 -4.54 -5.70 7.82
CA GLU A 108 -3.38 -5.95 8.70
C GLU A 108 -2.07 -5.51 8.04
N LEU A 109 -1.91 -5.80 6.75
CA LEU A 109 -0.78 -5.37 5.94
C LEU A 109 -0.73 -3.84 5.83
N LEU A 110 -1.87 -3.20 5.55
CA LEU A 110 -1.97 -1.73 5.53
C LEU A 110 -1.58 -1.11 6.88
N HIS A 111 -2.04 -1.68 7.99
CA HIS A 111 -1.68 -1.22 9.33
C HIS A 111 -0.15 -1.28 9.54
N SER A 112 0.47 -2.38 9.10
CA SER A 112 1.91 -2.59 9.18
C SER A 112 2.68 -1.60 8.30
N ILE A 113 2.26 -1.41 7.05
CA ILE A 113 2.82 -0.43 6.12
C ILE A 113 2.78 0.98 6.73
N ARG A 114 1.64 1.40 7.29
CA ARG A 114 1.50 2.71 7.94
C ARG A 114 2.46 2.86 9.13
N ALA A 115 2.57 1.81 9.96
CA ALA A 115 3.46 1.84 11.12
C ALA A 115 4.93 1.95 10.72
N LEU A 116 5.36 1.24 9.68
CA LEU A 116 6.71 1.32 9.11
C LEU A 116 6.96 2.71 8.49
N ALA A 117 6.04 3.19 7.67
CA ALA A 117 6.17 4.47 6.97
C ALA A 117 6.36 5.64 7.95
N ARG A 118 5.65 5.63 9.09
CA ARG A 118 5.78 6.65 10.14
C ARG A 118 7.12 6.64 10.88
N ARG A 119 7.92 5.57 10.76
CA ARG A 119 9.29 5.50 11.31
C ARG A 119 10.33 6.15 10.40
N ALA A 120 9.97 6.53 9.18
CA ALA A 120 10.86 7.23 8.23
C ALA A 120 11.11 8.71 8.62
N LEU A 121 11.01 9.06 9.90
CA LEU A 121 11.20 10.42 10.42
C LEU A 121 12.66 10.86 10.37
#